data_AF-A0A069PEJ9-F1
#
_entry.id   AF-A0A069PEJ9-F1
#
_cell.length_a   1.000
_cell.length_b   1.000
_cell.length_c   1.000
_cell.angle_alpha   90.00
_cell.angle_beta   90.00
_cell.angle_gamma   90.00
#
_symmetry.space_group_name_H-M   'P 1'
#
loop_
_entity.id
_entity.type
_entity.pdbx_description
1 polymer ?
#
loop_
_entity_poly.entity_id
_entity_poly.type
_entity_poly.pdbx_seq_one_letter_code
_entity_poly.pdbx_strand_id
1 'polypeptide(L)'
;MNEPSIDQTVPGALSPDLQVTAPMLVDPSELWFSVYGFGWGYAAYALPAPTVLAQLGAANESAKQMTLAFELGKRRIRRAVHESDRPENGERIVLSELPS
;
A
#
# COMPACT_ATOMS: atom_id res chain seq x y z
N MET A 1 -38.18 26.93 -20.29
CA MET A 1 -37.60 26.31 -19.09
C MET A 1 -36.68 25.23 -19.61
N ASN A 2 -35.40 25.54 -19.81
CA ASN A 2 -34.44 24.61 -20.39
C ASN A 2 -33.57 24.08 -19.23
N GLU A 3 -33.54 22.77 -19.08
CA GLU A 3 -32.67 22.07 -18.12
C GLU A 3 -31.19 22.36 -18.45
N PRO A 4 -30.33 22.62 -17.45
CA PRO A 4 -28.90 22.73 -17.71
C PRO A 4 -28.32 21.33 -17.95
N SER A 5 -27.69 21.16 -19.12
CA SER A 5 -26.87 19.99 -19.43
C SER A 5 -25.68 19.96 -18.47
N ILE A 6 -25.67 19.00 -17.56
CA ILE A 6 -24.54 18.76 -16.65
C ILE A 6 -23.53 17.93 -17.43
N ASP A 7 -22.60 18.63 -18.07
CA ASP A 7 -21.34 18.05 -18.56
C ASP A 7 -20.46 17.77 -17.33
N GLN A 8 -20.69 16.63 -16.67
CA GLN A 8 -19.80 16.12 -15.62
C GLN A 8 -18.81 15.14 -16.24
N THR A 9 -17.80 15.70 -16.91
CA THR A 9 -16.48 15.08 -16.93
C THR A 9 -15.99 15.07 -15.48
N VAL A 10 -16.15 13.95 -14.77
CA VAL A 10 -15.61 13.78 -13.42
C VAL A 10 -14.08 13.80 -13.54
N PRO A 11 -13.38 14.83 -13.05
CA PRO A 11 -11.94 14.95 -13.23
C PRO A 11 -11.25 14.00 -12.26
N GLY A 12 -10.69 12.91 -12.80
CA GLY A 12 -9.85 11.97 -12.06
C GLY A 12 -10.64 11.14 -11.05
N ALA A 13 -10.62 9.82 -11.20
CA ALA A 13 -10.93 8.94 -10.09
C ALA A 13 -10.07 9.41 -8.90
N LEU A 14 -10.69 9.95 -7.85
CA LEU A 14 -10.03 10.16 -6.57
C LEU A 14 -9.46 8.79 -6.22
N SER A 15 -8.16 8.60 -6.39
CA SER A 15 -7.48 7.41 -5.90
C SER A 15 -7.94 7.27 -4.45
N PRO A 16 -8.59 6.16 -4.07
CA PRO A 16 -9.15 6.03 -2.74
C PRO A 16 -8.04 6.36 -1.75
N ASP A 17 -8.35 7.19 -0.76
CA ASP A 17 -7.35 7.62 0.22
C ASP A 17 -6.93 6.38 1.03
N LEU A 18 -5.85 5.73 0.59
CA LEU A 18 -5.44 4.43 1.10
C LEU A 18 -4.84 4.61 2.50
N GLN A 19 -5.53 4.08 3.50
CA GLN A 19 -5.07 4.08 4.88
C GLN A 19 -4.25 2.81 5.13
N VAL A 20 -2.95 2.99 5.31
CA VAL A 20 -2.01 1.91 5.60
C VAL A 20 -1.87 1.81 7.12
N THR A 21 -2.08 0.62 7.69
CA THR A 21 -1.87 0.40 9.12
C THR A 21 -0.39 0.41 9.45
N ALA A 22 -0.05 0.53 10.74
CA ALA A 22 1.32 0.29 11.20
C ALA A 22 1.78 -1.12 10.79
N PRO A 23 3.05 -1.28 10.41
CA PRO A 23 3.58 -2.59 10.05
C PRO A 23 3.87 -3.42 11.30
N MET A 24 3.81 -4.74 11.14
CA MET A 24 4.22 -5.72 12.12
C MET A 24 5.34 -6.57 11.50
N LEU A 25 6.50 -6.63 12.15
CA LEU A 25 7.56 -7.56 11.74
C LEU A 25 7.16 -8.97 12.18
N VAL A 26 7.00 -9.87 11.22
CA VAL A 26 6.56 -11.26 11.43
C VAL A 26 7.63 -12.17 10.87
N ASP A 27 8.39 -12.81 11.77
CA ASP A 27 9.70 -13.40 11.43
C ASP A 27 10.66 -12.27 10.95
N PRO A 28 11.99 -12.28 11.18
CA PRO A 28 12.84 -11.16 10.75
C PRO A 28 12.89 -10.99 9.21
N SER A 29 12.14 -11.80 8.47
CA SER A 29 12.07 -11.87 7.03
C SER A 29 10.96 -11.03 6.38
N GLU A 30 9.91 -10.59 7.10
CA GLU A 30 8.77 -9.89 6.47
C GLU A 30 8.06 -8.84 7.36
N LEU A 31 7.61 -7.74 6.74
CA LEU A 31 6.66 -6.80 7.34
C LEU A 31 5.24 -7.07 6.85
N TRP A 32 4.33 -7.32 7.78
CA TRP A 32 2.91 -7.46 7.49
C TRP A 32 2.17 -6.17 7.84
N PHE A 33 1.19 -5.83 7.01
CA PHE A 33 0.32 -4.68 7.24
C PHE A 33 -1.01 -4.88 6.53
N SER A 34 -1.97 -4.02 6.86
CA SER A 34 -3.26 -3.99 6.20
C SER A 34 -3.46 -2.62 5.56
N VAL A 35 -4.23 -2.59 4.47
CA VAL A 35 -4.65 -1.36 3.83
C VAL A 35 -6.16 -1.30 3.79
N TYR A 36 -6.69 -0.19 4.28
CA TYR A 36 -8.07 0.22 4.11
C TYR A 36 -8.16 1.32 3.06
N GLY A 37 -9.35 1.52 2.54
CA GLY A 37 -9.66 2.42 1.47
C GLY A 37 -11.15 2.30 1.23
N PHE A 38 -11.70 3.33 0.60
CA PHE A 38 -13.13 3.44 0.50
C PHE A 38 -13.65 2.55 -0.64
N GLY A 39 -14.69 1.75 -0.38
CA GLY A 39 -15.35 0.89 -1.39
C GLY A 39 -14.74 -0.51 -1.60
N TRP A 40 -13.53 -0.78 -1.11
CA TRP A 40 -12.85 -2.09 -1.23
C TRP A 40 -12.69 -2.90 0.09
N GLY A 41 -12.95 -2.30 1.27
CA GLY A 41 -12.69 -2.92 2.57
C GLY A 41 -11.22 -2.94 3.00
N TYR A 42 -10.83 -3.99 3.72
CA TYR A 42 -9.45 -4.24 4.16
C TYR A 42 -8.79 -5.32 3.30
N ALA A 43 -7.53 -5.11 2.96
CA ALA A 43 -6.67 -6.08 2.29
C ALA A 43 -5.36 -6.26 3.07
N ALA A 44 -4.89 -7.50 3.18
CA ALA A 44 -3.65 -7.84 3.88
C ALA A 44 -2.47 -7.89 2.92
N TYR A 45 -1.34 -7.33 3.33
CA TYR A 45 -0.11 -7.28 2.53
C TYR A 45 1.10 -7.73 3.35
N ALA A 46 2.10 -8.26 2.64
CA ALA A 46 3.43 -8.56 3.14
C ALA A 46 4.49 -7.83 2.29
N LEU A 47 5.54 -7.34 2.96
CA LEU A 47 6.74 -6.79 2.36
C LEU A 47 7.93 -7.65 2.78
N PRO A 48 8.58 -8.38 1.86
CA PRO A 48 9.80 -9.11 2.17
C PRO A 48 10.91 -8.17 2.63
N ALA A 49 11.72 -8.62 3.59
CA ALA A 49 12.86 -7.86 4.08
C ALA A 49 13.82 -7.43 2.96
N PRO A 50 14.17 -8.29 1.98
CA PRO A 50 14.98 -7.86 0.83
C PRO A 50 14.39 -6.65 0.09
N THR A 51 13.06 -6.60 -0.07
CA THR A 51 12.37 -5.47 -0.71
C THR A 51 12.47 -4.21 0.15
N VAL A 52 12.29 -4.32 1.46
CA VAL A 52 12.38 -3.18 2.38
C VAL A 52 13.80 -2.62 2.43
N LEU A 53 14.83 -3.48 2.45
CA LEU A 53 16.23 -3.06 2.43
C LEU A 53 16.58 -2.42 1.07
N ALA A 54 16.31 -3.11 -0.04
CA ALA A 54 16.75 -2.67 -1.36
C ALA A 54 15.96 -1.46 -1.89
N GLN A 55 14.66 -1.40 -1.61
CA GLN A 55 13.77 -0.42 -2.22
C GLN A 55 13.32 0.66 -1.25
N LEU A 56 13.09 0.34 0.03
CA LEU A 56 12.72 1.36 1.04
C LEU A 56 13.91 1.92 1.81
N GLY A 57 15.11 1.33 1.65
CA GLY A 57 16.35 1.84 2.22
C GLY A 57 16.55 1.52 3.69
N ALA A 58 15.97 0.43 4.20
CA ALA A 58 16.32 -0.05 5.54
C ALA A 58 17.80 -0.44 5.60
N ALA A 59 18.50 -0.02 6.65
CA ALA A 59 19.92 -0.33 6.82
C ALA A 59 20.18 -1.79 7.22
N ASN A 60 19.22 -2.45 7.88
CA ASN A 60 19.26 -3.85 8.29
C ASN A 60 17.85 -4.34 8.66
N GLU A 61 17.75 -5.64 8.97
CA GLU A 61 16.48 -6.32 9.32
C GLU A 61 16.00 -6.06 10.76
N SER A 62 16.61 -5.13 11.49
CA SER A 62 16.11 -4.78 12.83
C SER A 62 14.72 -4.16 12.73
N ALA A 63 13.81 -4.54 13.63
CA ALA A 63 12.45 -4.01 13.67
C ALA A 63 12.40 -2.48 13.61
N LYS A 64 13.35 -1.78 14.25
CA LYS A 64 13.43 -0.32 14.21
C LYS A 64 13.73 0.22 12.81
N GLN A 65 14.72 -0.35 12.11
CA GLN A 65 15.10 0.10 10.77
C GLN A 65 14.03 -0.25 9.74
N MET A 66 13.48 -1.45 9.85
CA MET A 66 12.39 -1.94 9.01
C MET A 66 11.13 -1.07 9.12
N THR A 67 10.68 -0.80 10.34
CA THR A 67 9.52 0.08 10.57
C THR A 67 9.80 1.51 10.12
N LEU A 68 10.99 2.05 10.37
CA LEU A 68 11.33 3.40 9.90
C LEU A 68 11.30 3.50 8.37
N ALA A 69 11.91 2.55 7.66
CA ALA A 69 11.89 2.50 6.20
C ALA A 69 10.47 2.35 5.65
N PHE A 70 9.64 1.53 6.30
CA PHE A 70 8.22 1.42 5.97
C PHE A 70 7.50 2.76 6.08
N GLU A 71 7.66 3.46 7.21
CA GLU A 71 7.01 4.75 7.48
C GLU A 71 7.42 5.83 6.46
N LEU A 72 8.71 5.91 6.13
CA LEU A 72 9.25 6.79 5.09
C LEU A 72 8.79 6.40 3.68
N GLY A 73 8.61 5.10 3.45
CA GLY A 73 8.20 4.49 2.19
C GLY A 73 6.70 4.48 1.91
N LYS A 74 5.85 4.94 2.84
CA LYS A 74 4.37 4.82 2.76
C LYS A 74 3.77 5.30 1.44
N ARG A 75 4.32 6.35 0.81
CA ARG A 75 3.85 6.82 -0.50
C ARG A 75 4.06 5.77 -1.60
N ARG A 76 5.22 5.13 -1.64
CA ARG A 76 5.55 4.08 -2.63
C ARG A 76 4.77 2.81 -2.37
N ILE A 77 4.58 2.46 -1.09
CA ILE A 77 3.72 1.34 -0.68
C ILE A 77 2.28 1.56 -1.13
N ARG A 78 1.70 2.74 -0.89
CA ARG A 78 0.34 3.08 -1.39
C ARG A 78 0.23 2.94 -2.90
N ARG A 79 1.24 3.37 -3.64
CA ARG A 79 1.27 3.25 -5.09
C ARG A 79 1.33 1.79 -5.53
N ALA A 80 2.20 0.98 -4.93
CA ALA A 80 2.26 -0.46 -5.21
C ALA A 80 0.92 -1.14 -4.94
N VAL A 81 0.25 -0.79 -3.83
CA VAL A 81 -1.06 -1.32 -3.46
C VAL A 81 -2.16 -0.88 -4.46
N HIS A 82 -2.06 0.33 -5.00
CA HIS A 82 -2.98 0.80 -6.04
C HIS A 82 -2.73 0.12 -7.40
N GLU A 83 -1.49 -0.28 -7.68
CA GLU A 83 -1.09 -0.97 -8.90
C GLU A 83 -1.24 -2.49 -8.79
N SER A 84 -1.34 -3.05 -7.58
CA SER A 84 -1.56 -4.48 -7.34
C SER A 84 -3.03 -4.86 -7.54
N ASP A 85 -3.26 -6.06 -8.07
CA ASP A 85 -4.59 -6.64 -8.15
C ASP A 85 -5.20 -6.76 -6.75
N ARG A 86 -6.51 -6.51 -6.66
CA ARG A 86 -7.25 -6.60 -5.40
C ARG A 86 -7.31 -8.06 -4.95
N PRO A 87 -7.11 -8.36 -3.65
CA PRO A 87 -7.30 -9.71 -3.16
C PRO A 87 -8.80 -10.05 -3.15
N GLU A 88 -9.18 -11.09 -3.89
CA GLU A 88 -10.58 -11.51 -4.03
C GLU A 88 -11.05 -12.36 -2.84
N ASN A 89 -10.15 -13.12 -2.21
CA ASN A 89 -10.49 -14.15 -1.21
C ASN A 89 -9.87 -13.91 0.18
N GLY A 90 -9.48 -12.67 0.50
CA GLY A 90 -8.85 -12.35 1.79
C GLY A 90 -7.43 -12.89 1.95
N GLU A 91 -6.81 -13.29 0.84
CA GLU A 91 -5.40 -13.70 0.78
C GLU A 91 -4.47 -12.51 1.08
N ARG A 92 -3.25 -12.84 1.53
CA ARG A 92 -2.20 -11.83 1.73
C ARG A 92 -1.40 -11.66 0.45
N ILE A 93 -1.33 -10.42 -0.04
CA ILE A 93 -0.56 -10.08 -1.23
C ILE A 93 0.88 -9.76 -0.83
N VAL A 94 1.84 -10.40 -1.49
CA VAL A 94 3.27 -10.11 -1.30
C VAL A 94 3.70 -9.03 -2.28
N LEU A 95 4.17 -7.89 -1.76
CA LEU A 95 4.72 -6.80 -2.55
C LEU A 95 6.25 -6.98 -2.66
N SER A 96 6.70 -7.80 -3.59
CA SER A 96 8.14 -8.03 -3.81
C SER A 96 8.83 -6.84 -4.49
N GLU A 97 8.07 -6.00 -5.20
CA GLU A 97 8.55 -4.82 -5.90
C GLU A 97 7.68 -3.59 -5.61
N LEU A 98 8.33 -2.44 -5.45
CA LEU A 98 7.70 -1.16 -5.17
C LEU A 98 8.06 -0.14 -6.28
N PRO A 99 7.08 0.56 -6.84
CA PRO A 99 7.32 1.56 -7.87
C PRO A 99 8.23 2.67 -7.32
N SER A 100 9.07 3.23 -8.20
CA SER A 100 10.00 4.32 -7.87
C SER A 100 9.27 5.62 -7.53
#